data_AF-A0A537RJL7-F1
#
_entry.id   AF-A0A537RJL7-F1
#
_cell.length_a   1.000
_cell.length_b   1.000
_cell.length_c   1.000
_cell.angle_alpha   90.00
_cell.angle_beta   90.00
_cell.angle_gamma   90.00
#
_symmetry.space_group_name_H-M   'P 1'
#
loop_
_entity.id
_entity.type
_entity.pdbx_description
1 polymer ?
#
loop_
_entity_poly.entity_id
_entity_poly.type
_entity_poly.pdbx_seq_one_letter_code
_entity_poly.pdbx_strand_id
1 'polypeptide(L)' 'GLGRIGSRLAKLAKAFDLKVVATRRDASRGGEGADAVYGHERLAEVLPASDMVALTCPLTPQTTNLID' A
#
# COMPACT_ATOMS: atom_id res chain seq x y z
N GLY A 1 -0.50 3.27 -1.85
CA GLY A 1 0.40 3.02 -2.99
C GLY A 1 1.85 3.22 -2.58
N LEU A 2 2.79 2.41 -3.06
CA LEU A 2 4.16 2.40 -2.53
C LEU A 2 5.16 3.27 -3.33
N GLY A 3 4.91 4.59 -3.36
CA GLY A 3 5.84 5.61 -3.90
C GLY A 3 6.67 6.27 -2.79
N ARG A 4 7.22 7.47 -3.04
CA ARG A 4 8.06 8.19 -2.07
C ARG A 4 7.40 8.36 -0.68
N ILE A 5 6.13 8.75 -0.65
CA ILE A 5 5.35 8.92 0.59
C ILE A 5 5.05 7.56 1.23
N GLY A 6 4.50 6.63 0.45
CA GLY A 6 4.11 5.30 0.94
C GLY A 6 5.28 4.50 1.52
N SER A 7 6.46 4.52 0.89
CA SER A 7 7.65 3.84 1.40
C SER A 7 8.19 4.48 2.67
N ARG A 8 8.12 5.81 2.81
CA ARG A 8 8.52 6.47 4.07
C ARG A 8 7.57 6.12 5.21
N LEU A 9 6.27 6.10 4.94
CA LEU A 9 5.24 5.68 5.89
C LEU A 9 5.44 4.22 6.32
N ALA A 10 5.66 3.32 5.37
CA ALA A 10 5.93 1.90 5.64
C ALA A 10 7.11 1.73 6.62
N LYS A 11 8.23 2.41 6.37
CA LYS A 11 9.39 2.39 7.27
C LYS A 11 9.07 2.89 8.70
N LEU A 12 8.23 3.92 8.82
CA LEU A 12 7.80 4.42 10.13
C LEU A 12 6.89 3.40 10.82
N ALA A 13 5.92 2.82 10.11
CA ALA A 13 5.02 1.82 10.64
C ALA A 13 5.77 0.58 11.16
N LYS A 14 6.81 0.13 10.45
CA LYS A 14 7.69 -0.95 10.93
C LYS A 14 8.40 -0.64 12.24
N ALA A 15 8.71 0.63 12.53
CA ALA A 15 9.32 1.02 13.80
C ALA A 15 8.38 0.88 15.01
N PHE A 16 7.08 0.70 14.76
CA PHE A 16 6.04 0.42 15.76
C PHE A 16 5.56 -1.03 15.69
N ASP A 17 6.38 -1.95 15.15
CA ASP A 17 6.07 -3.38 15.00
C ASP A 17 4.79 -3.70 14.21
N LEU A 18 4.32 -2.76 13.40
CA LEU A 18 3.16 -3.00 12.53
C LEU A 18 3.53 -3.97 11.40
N LYS A 19 2.56 -4.81 11.03
CA LYS A 19 2.59 -5.56 9.76
C LYS A 19 2.17 -4.63 8.63
N VAL A 20 3.05 -4.45 7.66
CA VAL A 20 2.83 -3.55 6.52
C VAL A 20 2.62 -4.37 5.26
N VAL A 21 1.39 -4.35 4.76
CA VAL A 21 1.03 -4.83 3.42
C VAL A 21 0.77 -3.63 2.52
N ALA A 22 1.16 -3.72 1.25
CA ALA A 22 1.02 -2.61 0.33
C ALA A 22 0.62 -3.05 -1.08
N THR A 23 -0.08 -2.17 -1.78
CA THR A 23 -0.36 -2.34 -3.21
C THR A 23 0.45 -1.35 -4.06
N ARG A 24 0.88 -1.80 -5.23
CA ARG A 24 1.48 -0.95 -6.28
C ARG A 24 1.15 -1.52 -7.66
N ARG A 25 1.21 -0.68 -8.71
CA ARG A 25 0.91 -1.10 -10.09
C ARG A 25 1.82 -2.22 -10.60
N ASP A 26 3.10 -2.17 -10.26
CA ASP A 26 4.09 -3.17 -10.64
C ASP A 26 4.73 -3.72 -9.36
N ALA A 27 4.23 -4.88 -8.92
CA ALA A 27 4.66 -5.52 -7.67
C ALA A 27 6.10 -6.04 -7.72
N SER A 28 6.66 -6.30 -8.92
CA SER A 28 8.03 -6.82 -9.09
C SER A 28 9.08 -5.84 -8.57
N ARG A 29 8.74 -4.55 -8.53
CA ARG A 29 9.60 -3.49 -7.98
C ARG A 29 9.68 -3.47 -6.46
N GLY A 30 9.05 -4.44 -5.79
CA GLY A 30 9.12 -4.64 -4.34
C GLY A 30 8.68 -3.44 -3.52
N GLY A 31 9.19 -3.31 -2.31
CA GLY A 31 8.88 -2.17 -1.47
C GLY A 31 9.68 -2.13 -0.18
N GLU A 32 10.54 -1.12 -0.03
CA GLU A 32 11.27 -0.95 1.23
C GLU A 32 10.29 -0.70 2.39
N GLY A 33 10.39 -1.54 3.42
CA GLY A 33 9.58 -1.43 4.64
C GLY A 33 8.19 -2.08 4.57
N ALA A 34 7.84 -2.77 3.49
CA ALA A 34 6.62 -3.59 3.42
C ALA A 34 6.98 -5.08 3.60
N ASP A 35 6.17 -5.80 4.38
CA ASP A 35 6.29 -7.25 4.57
C ASP A 35 5.77 -8.01 3.35
N ALA A 36 4.78 -7.45 2.64
CA ALA A 36 4.29 -7.99 1.38
C ALA A 36 3.84 -6.86 0.44
N VAL A 37 4.09 -7.06 -0.85
CA VAL A 37 3.70 -6.13 -1.91
C VAL A 37 2.84 -6.86 -2.93
N TYR A 38 1.64 -6.35 -3.14
CA TYR A 38 0.66 -6.89 -4.08
C TYR A 38 0.49 -5.97 -5.27
N GLY A 39 0.04 -6.54 -6.39
CA GLY A 39 -0.47 -5.76 -7.50
C GLY A 39 -1.73 -5.00 -7.12
N HIS A 40 -2.06 -3.97 -7.88
CA HIS A 40 -3.21 -3.11 -7.59
C HIS A 40 -4.55 -3.87 -7.69
N GLU A 41 -4.62 -4.85 -8.59
CA GLU A 41 -5.75 -5.74 -8.82
C GLU A 41 -6.16 -6.57 -7.60
N ARG A 42 -5.23 -6.79 -6.67
CA ARG A 42 -5.48 -7.56 -5.44
C ARG A 42 -5.90 -6.69 -4.25
N LEU A 43 -6.17 -5.39 -4.46
CA LEU A 43 -6.56 -4.47 -3.37
C LEU A 43 -7.73 -5.00 -2.54
N ALA A 44 -8.77 -5.54 -3.20
CA ALA A 44 -9.95 -6.08 -2.54
C ALA A 44 -9.64 -7.28 -1.62
N GLU A 45 -8.56 -8.02 -1.87
CA GLU A 45 -8.13 -9.14 -1.03
C GLU A 45 -7.43 -8.66 0.25
N VAL A 46 -6.69 -7.55 0.16
CA VAL A 46 -5.88 -7.03 1.29
C VAL A 46 -6.66 -6.11 2.22
N LEU A 47 -7.69 -5.44 1.70
CA LEU A 47 -8.52 -4.51 2.47
C LEU A 47 -9.17 -5.15 3.71
N PRO A 48 -9.84 -6.33 3.63
CA PRO A 48 -10.50 -6.93 4.79
C PRO A 48 -9.54 -7.37 5.90
N ALA A 49 -8.26 -7.57 5.58
CA ALA A 49 -7.23 -8.00 6.52
C ALA A 49 -6.44 -6.82 7.13
N SER A 50 -6.79 -5.57 6.81
CA SER A 50 -6.07 -4.37 7.23
C SER A 50 -6.80 -3.66 8.37
N ASP A 51 -6.15 -3.50 9.52
CA ASP A 51 -6.69 -2.71 10.64
C ASP A 51 -6.73 -1.21 10.32
N MET A 52 -5.84 -0.75 9.45
CA MET A 52 -5.72 0.63 9.00
C MET A 52 -5.37 0.68 7.51
N VAL A 53 -5.97 1.63 6.78
CA VAL A 53 -5.71 1.83 5.35
C VAL A 53 -5.17 3.24 5.12
N ALA A 54 -4.01 3.34 4.47
CA ALA A 54 -3.39 4.61 4.10
C ALA A 54 -3.36 4.79 2.58
N LEU A 55 -4.15 5.74 2.06
CA LEU A 55 -4.16 6.11 0.65
C LEU A 55 -3.04 7.10 0.33
N THR A 56 -2.03 6.59 -0.36
CA THR A 56 -0.80 7.33 -0.74
C THR A 56 -0.54 7.28 -2.25
N CYS A 57 -1.55 6.90 -3.03
CA CYS A 57 -1.51 6.96 -4.50
C CYS A 57 -1.86 8.38 -4.99
N PRO A 58 -1.33 8.81 -6.15
CA PRO A 58 -1.81 10.02 -6.79
C PRO A 58 -3.27 9.85 -7.22
N LEU A 59 -4.00 10.96 -7.34
CA LEU A 59 -5.32 10.99 -7.94
C LEU A 59 -5.19 10.85 -9.47
N THR A 60 -5.72 9.77 -10.01
CA THR A 60 -5.81 9.49 -11.45
C THR A 60 -7.19 8.90 -11.75
N PRO A 61 -7.61 8.76 -13.02
CA PRO A 61 -8.86 8.08 -13.34
C PRO A 61 -8.97 6.68 -12.75
N GLN A 62 -7.85 5.95 -12.62
CA GLN A 62 -7.81 4.61 -12.05
C GLN A 62 -7.91 4.58 -10.51
N THR A 63 -7.62 5.69 -9.82
CA THR A 63 -7.63 5.77 -8.35
C THR A 63 -8.69 6.73 -7.82
N THR A 64 -9.49 7.33 -8.69
CA THR A 64 -10.67 8.12 -8.32
C THR A 64 -11.71 7.18 -7.74
N ASN A 65 -12.24 7.51 -6.55
CA ASN A 65 -13.16 6.64 -5.80
C ASN A 65 -12.59 5.22 -5.57
N LEU A 66 -11.29 5.11 -5.33
CA LEU A 66 -10.65 3.83 -5.08
C LEU A 66 -11.21 3.12 -3.83
N ILE A 67 -11.69 3.90 -2.86
CA ILE A 67 -12.40 3.44 -1.66
C ILE A 67 -13.72 4.21 -1.60
N ASP A 68 -14.80 3.47 -1.40
CA ASP A 68 -16.22 3.85 -1.39
C ASP A 68 -16.86 3.18 -0.16
#